data_AF-A0A673ZFF4-F1
#
_entry.id   AF-A0A673ZFF4-F1
#
_cell.length_a   1.000
_cell.length_b   1.000
_cell.length_c   1.000
_cell.angle_alpha   90.00
_cell.angle_beta   90.00
_cell.angle_gamma   90.00
#
_symmetry.space_group_name_H-M   'P 1'
#
loop_
_entity.id
_entity.type
_entity.pdbx_description
1 polymer ?
#
loop_
_entity_poly.entity_id
_entity_poly.type
_entity_poly.pdbx_seq_one_letter_code
_entity_poly.pdbx_strand_id
1 'polypeptide(L)'
;MSIVANLRSSCSHSSCSGVGTSGLSSSGGMQFSSGLGDGRSCMSVSSVGSSRAPSVYGGAGEYCTRISQSSFSMDGPGQINIVANEKHTMQNLNDCLATYLEKVRSLETANSKLELQIKEFYEMRSLTHKKDLSGVYATVTDIRNKIHARSVENSQLILRVDNARVAADDFKMKFETEVNMRMKMEGDVARLRGVLDSFTLTRGDLEMQIEGLKEKLVYLRKNHEEEMHLMRTQQCGAVNVEMDCASSVDMSKVLEEMRTQYEGMVAKNQRDAAKWFESKVEVLQSQITTSTTEVKTSQSQVTNLKRNFQSLEIELHGLLTQKGYLEQSVADINGRYSSQLSLLQVHINSMEEELQQLNVSIQQQASEYQILLDIKMRLEMEIAEYRRLLDGEGLSKHVETRQEVRKVIVVEKVHEVQQVQEVVEEYNPHMQKRVRVIVEEMVDGKVVSTSVDEKVQDMN
;
A
#
# COMPACT_ATOMS: atom_id res chain seq x y z
N MET A 1 57.56 -57.74 22.88
CA MET A 1 58.18 -56.84 21.89
C MET A 1 57.11 -55.88 21.40
N SER A 2 57.33 -54.61 21.71
CA SER A 2 56.52 -53.46 21.31
C SER A 2 56.39 -53.34 19.80
N ILE A 3 55.28 -52.78 19.32
CA ILE A 3 55.29 -51.52 18.56
C ILE A 3 53.93 -50.85 18.76
N VAL A 4 54.05 -49.56 19.10
CA VAL A 4 53.02 -48.59 19.44
C VAL A 4 52.79 -47.72 18.20
N ALA A 5 51.53 -47.41 17.87
CA ALA A 5 51.22 -46.22 17.07
C ALA A 5 49.77 -45.76 17.29
N ASN A 6 49.65 -44.82 18.23
CA ASN A 6 48.68 -43.73 18.35
C ASN A 6 47.73 -43.46 17.17
N LEU A 7 46.42 -43.48 17.43
CA LEU A 7 45.48 -42.52 16.83
C LEU A 7 44.60 -41.89 17.92
N ARG A 8 44.47 -40.57 17.80
CA ARG A 8 43.93 -39.62 18.78
C ARG A 8 42.46 -39.84 19.10
N SER A 9 42.17 -39.75 20.39
CA SER A 9 40.86 -39.53 21.00
C SER A 9 40.42 -38.07 20.83
N SER A 10 39.15 -37.86 20.49
CA SER A 10 38.38 -36.67 20.88
C SER A 10 36.91 -37.05 20.92
N CYS A 11 36.44 -37.29 22.14
CA CYS A 11 35.06 -37.60 22.48
C CYS A 11 34.21 -36.33 22.50
N SER A 12 33.09 -36.39 21.80
CA SER A 12 31.94 -35.50 21.87
C SER A 12 31.37 -35.42 23.29
N HIS A 13 31.06 -34.22 23.76
CA HIS A 13 30.20 -34.02 24.94
C HIS A 13 28.88 -33.38 24.51
N SER A 14 27.80 -34.06 24.90
CA SER A 14 26.40 -33.68 24.82
C SER A 14 25.93 -33.00 26.11
N SER A 15 25.02 -32.02 26.03
CA SER A 15 24.00 -31.60 27.02
C SER A 15 23.11 -30.53 26.32
N CYS A 16 21.81 -30.71 26.02
CA CYS A 16 20.62 -30.77 26.91
C CYS A 16 20.59 -29.55 27.87
N SER A 17 19.68 -28.58 27.85
CA SER A 17 18.20 -28.61 27.94
C SER A 17 17.68 -27.15 27.98
N GLY A 18 16.38 -26.92 27.73
CA GLY A 18 15.71 -25.66 28.15
C GLY A 18 14.52 -25.23 27.30
N VAL A 19 13.42 -25.98 27.35
CA VAL A 19 12.13 -25.65 26.72
C VAL A 19 11.27 -24.90 27.74
N GLY A 20 10.80 -23.70 27.39
CA GLY A 20 9.85 -22.93 28.20
C GLY A 20 8.52 -22.80 27.46
N THR A 21 7.50 -23.51 27.95
CA THR A 21 6.11 -23.45 27.47
C THR A 21 5.25 -22.73 28.51
N SER A 22 4.37 -21.85 28.04
CA SER A 22 3.11 -21.44 28.68
C SER A 22 2.34 -20.68 27.60
N GLY A 23 1.06 -20.91 27.32
CA GLY A 23 0.00 -21.54 28.07
C GLY A 23 -1.23 -20.66 27.85
N LEU A 24 -2.10 -21.08 26.93
CA LEU A 24 -3.34 -20.41 26.53
C LEU A 24 -4.37 -20.38 27.67
N SER A 25 -5.24 -19.37 27.69
CA SER A 25 -6.61 -19.50 28.18
C SER A 25 -7.55 -18.51 27.48
N SER A 26 -8.67 -19.07 27.02
CA SER A 26 -9.80 -18.48 26.31
C SER A 26 -10.86 -17.99 27.31
N SER A 27 -11.67 -16.99 26.95
CA SER A 27 -13.15 -17.13 26.95
C SER A 27 -13.91 -15.79 26.76
N GLY A 28 -15.03 -15.89 26.05
CA GLY A 28 -16.16 -14.93 26.02
C GLY A 28 -16.21 -14.09 24.73
N GLY A 29 -17.14 -14.23 23.78
CA GLY A 29 -18.42 -14.94 23.74
C GLY A 29 -19.57 -13.98 23.41
N MET A 30 -20.39 -14.34 22.41
CA MET A 30 -21.71 -13.80 21.99
C MET A 30 -21.68 -12.61 21.00
N GLN A 31 -22.24 -12.63 19.77
CA GLN A 31 -23.43 -13.19 19.08
C GLN A 31 -24.50 -12.13 18.76
N PHE A 32 -24.71 -11.93 17.44
CA PHE A 32 -25.94 -11.73 16.65
C PHE A 32 -27.03 -10.67 16.93
N SER A 33 -27.51 -10.13 15.77
CA SER A 33 -28.89 -9.70 15.42
C SER A 33 -29.37 -8.35 15.99
N SER A 34 -30.28 -7.55 15.41
CA SER A 34 -31.00 -7.39 14.13
C SER A 34 -32.03 -6.26 14.34
N GLY A 35 -32.48 -5.57 13.28
CA GLY A 35 -33.73 -4.75 13.28
C GLY A 35 -33.51 -3.24 13.41
N LEU A 36 -33.78 -2.43 12.38
CA LEU A 36 -35.11 -1.88 12.00
C LEU A 36 -35.78 -1.09 13.13
N GLY A 37 -35.95 0.22 12.94
CA GLY A 37 -36.72 1.05 13.86
C GLY A 37 -36.63 2.55 13.59
N ASP A 38 -37.50 3.01 12.71
CA ASP A 38 -37.84 4.40 12.43
C ASP A 38 -38.31 5.15 13.69
N GLY A 39 -38.04 6.45 13.78
CA GLY A 39 -38.27 7.25 14.98
C GLY A 39 -38.08 8.75 14.79
N ARG A 40 -38.99 9.36 14.01
CA ARG A 40 -39.17 10.81 13.91
C ARG A 40 -39.45 11.45 15.27
N SER A 41 -38.93 12.66 15.52
CA SER A 41 -39.76 13.88 15.74
C SER A 41 -38.95 15.11 16.24
N CYS A 42 -39.06 16.16 15.43
CA CYS A 42 -39.22 17.61 15.67
C CYS A 42 -38.55 18.39 16.83
N MET A 43 -38.36 19.69 16.51
CA MET A 43 -38.21 20.93 17.32
C MET A 43 -36.80 21.51 17.16
N SER A 44 -36.55 22.77 16.83
CA SER A 44 -37.40 23.92 16.52
C SER A 44 -36.48 25.03 15.98
N VAL A 45 -37.05 25.90 15.14
CA VAL A 45 -36.42 27.05 14.50
C VAL A 45 -36.24 28.21 15.48
N SER A 46 -35.12 28.92 15.39
CA SER A 46 -35.07 30.35 15.70
C SER A 46 -33.94 31.06 14.94
N SER A 47 -34.40 32.02 14.16
CA SER A 47 -33.76 33.08 13.37
C SER A 47 -32.58 33.82 14.01
N VAL A 48 -31.59 34.17 13.18
CA VAL A 48 -30.95 35.50 12.96
C VAL A 48 -30.13 35.32 11.68
N GLY A 49 -30.03 36.17 10.66
CA GLY A 49 -30.46 37.54 10.41
C GLY A 49 -29.68 37.96 9.16
N SER A 50 -30.40 38.36 8.12
CA SER A 50 -29.88 38.74 6.80
C SER A 50 -29.20 40.10 6.82
N SER A 51 -28.17 40.29 5.98
CA SER A 51 -27.75 41.60 5.48
C SER A 51 -27.10 41.47 4.10
N ARG A 52 -27.92 41.55 3.05
CA ARG A 52 -27.51 42.01 1.72
C ARG A 52 -28.18 43.36 1.46
N ALA A 53 -27.38 44.37 1.11
CA ALA A 53 -27.87 45.69 0.69
C ALA A 53 -28.32 45.64 -0.78
N PRO A 54 -29.49 46.23 -1.14
CA PRO A 54 -29.99 46.29 -2.50
C PRO A 54 -29.63 47.60 -3.22
N SER A 55 -29.61 47.53 -4.55
CA SER A 55 -29.48 48.65 -5.48
C SER A 55 -30.71 49.56 -5.45
N VAL A 56 -30.49 50.88 -5.45
CA VAL A 56 -31.56 51.88 -5.55
C VAL A 56 -31.76 52.27 -7.02
N TYR A 57 -32.87 51.81 -7.58
CA TYR A 57 -33.56 52.43 -8.71
C TYR A 57 -34.55 53.44 -8.11
N GLY A 58 -34.33 54.72 -8.36
CA GLY A 58 -35.18 55.81 -7.87
C GLY A 58 -35.71 56.63 -9.03
N GLY A 59 -37.01 56.55 -9.26
CA GLY A 59 -37.77 57.56 -10.00
C GLY A 59 -38.65 58.34 -9.02
N ALA A 60 -38.86 59.63 -9.34
CA ALA A 60 -40.09 60.42 -9.16
C ALA A 60 -39.78 61.87 -8.76
N GLY A 61 -40.26 62.80 -9.59
CA GLY A 61 -40.61 64.19 -9.23
C GLY A 61 -39.45 65.11 -8.83
N GLU A 62 -39.52 66.44 -8.88
CA GLU A 62 -40.62 67.35 -9.11
C GLU A 62 -39.99 68.78 -9.00
N TYR A 63 -40.54 69.76 -9.70
CA TYR A 63 -40.42 71.23 -9.49
C TYR A 63 -39.33 72.11 -10.15
N CYS A 64 -39.88 73.15 -10.82
CA CYS A 64 -39.38 74.52 -11.04
C CYS A 64 -38.26 74.71 -12.07
N THR A 65 -38.56 74.97 -13.35
CA THR A 65 -38.99 76.29 -13.88
C THR A 65 -38.31 77.47 -13.18
N ARG A 66 -37.16 77.93 -13.70
CA ARG A 66 -36.73 79.32 -13.49
C ARG A 66 -37.13 80.16 -14.69
N ILE A 67 -38.22 80.87 -14.46
CA ILE A 67 -38.80 81.94 -15.24
C ILE A 67 -37.77 83.06 -15.43
N SER A 68 -37.66 83.51 -16.67
CA SER A 68 -37.06 84.78 -17.07
C SER A 68 -37.65 85.93 -16.24
N GLN A 69 -36.82 86.67 -15.50
CA GLN A 69 -37.19 88.00 -15.02
C GLN A 69 -36.69 89.03 -16.02
N SER A 70 -37.59 89.42 -16.91
CA SER A 70 -37.52 90.64 -17.70
C SER A 70 -38.10 91.78 -16.88
N SER A 71 -37.24 92.66 -16.35
CA SER A 71 -37.65 93.90 -15.70
C SER A 71 -37.69 95.02 -16.74
N PHE A 72 -38.81 95.11 -17.46
CA PHE A 72 -39.16 96.29 -18.25
C PHE A 72 -39.95 97.25 -17.34
N SER A 73 -39.35 98.40 -17.02
CA SER A 73 -40.06 99.56 -16.50
C SER A 73 -39.88 100.69 -17.51
N MET A 74 -40.88 100.89 -18.36
CA MET A 74 -41.12 102.12 -19.09
C MET A 74 -42.59 102.19 -19.51
N ASP A 75 -43.33 103.11 -18.89
CA ASP A 75 -44.61 103.65 -19.32
C ASP A 75 -44.63 105.09 -18.77
N GLY A 76 -44.74 106.20 -19.51
CA GLY A 76 -44.84 106.59 -20.92
C GLY A 76 -44.76 108.14 -20.91
N PRO A 77 -45.16 108.92 -21.93
CA PRO A 77 -45.49 108.58 -23.32
C PRO A 77 -44.77 109.51 -24.35
N GLY A 78 -44.54 109.04 -25.58
CA GLY A 78 -43.94 109.88 -26.62
C GLY A 78 -43.87 109.24 -28.00
N GLN A 79 -44.91 109.50 -28.80
CA GLN A 79 -45.05 109.42 -30.25
C GLN A 79 -43.83 109.05 -31.16
N ILE A 80 -44.10 108.09 -32.06
CA ILE A 80 -43.72 108.04 -33.49
C ILE A 80 -42.24 107.75 -33.85
N ASN A 81 -41.92 106.50 -34.25
CA ASN A 81 -41.11 106.16 -35.44
C ASN A 81 -40.85 104.65 -35.58
N ILE A 82 -41.72 103.95 -36.31
CA ILE A 82 -41.69 102.48 -36.47
C ILE A 82 -40.61 102.00 -37.46
N VAL A 83 -39.96 102.89 -38.23
CA VAL A 83 -39.01 102.48 -39.30
C VAL A 83 -37.53 102.49 -38.85
N ALA A 84 -37.15 103.23 -37.80
CA ALA A 84 -35.79 103.22 -37.25
C ALA A 84 -35.53 102.06 -36.27
N ASN A 85 -36.59 101.55 -35.65
CA ASN A 85 -36.52 100.47 -34.67
C ASN A 85 -36.12 99.13 -35.33
N GLU A 86 -36.60 98.85 -36.54
CA GLU A 86 -36.34 97.58 -37.25
C GLU A 86 -34.86 97.38 -37.59
N LYS A 87 -34.16 98.45 -38.01
CA LYS A 87 -32.72 98.41 -38.30
C LYS A 87 -31.89 98.22 -37.03
N HIS A 88 -32.25 98.90 -35.93
CA HIS A 88 -31.55 98.74 -34.65
C HIS A 88 -31.81 97.34 -34.05
N THR A 89 -33.01 96.79 -34.21
CA THR A 89 -33.30 95.40 -33.82
C THR A 89 -32.53 94.39 -34.65
N MET A 90 -32.38 94.61 -35.97
CA MET A 90 -31.55 93.75 -36.83
C MET A 90 -30.06 93.84 -36.49
N GLN A 91 -29.58 95.01 -36.09
CA GLN A 91 -28.21 95.19 -35.64
C GLN A 91 -27.95 94.51 -34.30
N ASN A 92 -28.87 94.63 -33.34
CA ASN A 92 -28.80 93.90 -32.07
C ASN A 92 -28.86 92.38 -32.27
N LEU A 93 -29.68 91.90 -33.22
CA LEU A 93 -29.73 90.49 -33.60
C LEU A 93 -28.40 90.01 -34.23
N ASN A 94 -27.78 90.83 -35.07
CA ASN A 94 -26.48 90.53 -35.65
C ASN A 94 -25.36 90.57 -34.60
N ASP A 95 -25.39 91.48 -33.64
CA ASP A 95 -24.44 91.53 -32.52
C ASP A 95 -24.64 90.33 -31.57
N CYS A 96 -25.89 89.92 -31.34
CA CYS A 96 -26.22 88.67 -30.66
C CYS A 96 -25.72 87.43 -31.42
N LEU A 97 -25.82 87.43 -32.75
CA LEU A 97 -25.30 86.34 -33.58
C LEU A 97 -23.77 86.31 -33.57
N ALA A 98 -23.11 87.47 -33.62
CA ALA A 98 -21.66 87.58 -33.54
C ALA A 98 -21.13 87.09 -32.18
N THR A 99 -21.78 87.48 -31.08
CA THR A 99 -21.44 86.98 -29.74
C THR A 99 -21.75 85.49 -29.57
N TYR A 100 -22.80 84.98 -30.21
CA TYR A 100 -23.07 83.54 -30.26
C TYR A 100 -21.99 82.78 -31.04
N LEU A 101 -21.58 83.26 -32.21
CA LEU A 101 -20.52 82.65 -33.02
C LEU A 101 -19.16 82.69 -32.30
N GLU A 102 -18.84 83.79 -31.62
CA GLU A 102 -17.62 83.89 -30.81
C GLU A 102 -17.65 82.88 -29.64
N LYS A 103 -18.81 82.74 -29.00
CA LYS A 103 -19.01 81.75 -27.94
C LYS A 103 -18.89 80.31 -28.47
N VAL A 104 -19.45 80.01 -29.64
CA VAL A 104 -19.31 78.71 -30.30
C VAL A 104 -17.83 78.42 -30.59
N ARG A 105 -17.07 79.36 -31.16
CA ARG A 105 -15.63 79.19 -31.39
C ARG A 105 -14.84 78.98 -30.09
N SER A 106 -15.16 79.72 -29.03
CA SER A 106 -14.53 79.52 -27.72
C SER A 106 -14.83 78.14 -27.12
N LEU A 107 -16.05 77.62 -27.33
CA LEU A 107 -16.44 76.29 -26.89
C LEU A 107 -15.81 75.19 -27.76
N GLU A 108 -15.70 75.39 -29.07
CA GLU A 108 -15.02 74.47 -29.99
C GLU A 108 -13.53 74.34 -29.66
N THR A 109 -12.85 75.46 -29.39
CA THR A 109 -11.44 75.47 -28.98
C THR A 109 -11.25 74.83 -27.61
N ALA A 110 -12.14 75.09 -26.65
CA ALA A 110 -12.13 74.42 -25.35
C ALA A 110 -12.39 72.90 -25.47
N ASN A 111 -13.35 72.48 -26.31
CA ASN A 111 -13.63 71.08 -26.58
C ASN A 111 -12.44 70.40 -27.24
N SER A 112 -11.82 71.02 -28.25
CA SER A 112 -10.63 70.48 -28.91
C SER A 112 -9.47 70.28 -27.93
N LYS A 113 -9.28 71.24 -27.00
CA LYS A 113 -8.30 71.11 -25.93
C LYS A 113 -8.63 69.97 -24.96
N LEU A 114 -9.88 69.84 -24.55
CA LEU A 114 -10.31 68.74 -23.68
C LEU A 114 -10.16 67.39 -24.37
N GLU A 115 -10.48 67.28 -25.66
CA GLU A 115 -10.26 66.06 -26.45
C GLU A 115 -8.78 65.67 -26.52
N LEU A 116 -7.88 66.65 -26.67
CA LEU A 116 -6.43 66.40 -26.62
C LEU A 116 -5.98 65.90 -25.24
N GLN A 117 -6.44 66.55 -24.17
CA GLN A 117 -6.12 66.14 -22.80
C GLN A 117 -6.67 64.73 -22.49
N ILE A 118 -7.85 64.39 -23.01
CA ILE A 118 -8.42 63.04 -22.89
C ILE A 118 -7.53 62.03 -23.62
N LYS A 119 -7.12 62.31 -24.87
CA LYS A 119 -6.23 61.43 -25.63
C LYS A 119 -4.90 61.21 -24.90
N GLU A 120 -4.26 62.29 -24.45
CA GLU A 120 -3.01 62.23 -23.70
C GLU A 120 -3.14 61.43 -22.39
N PHE A 121 -4.26 61.62 -21.66
CA PHE A 121 -4.55 60.84 -20.45
C PHE A 121 -4.68 59.34 -20.75
N TYR A 122 -5.35 58.96 -21.84
CA TYR A 122 -5.46 57.56 -22.25
C TYR A 122 -4.14 56.97 -22.72
N GLU A 123 -3.29 57.73 -23.40
CA GLU A 123 -1.96 57.28 -23.83
C GLU A 123 -1.02 57.07 -22.63
N MET A 124 -0.97 58.03 -21.69
CA MET A 124 -0.16 57.90 -20.46
C MET A 124 -0.65 56.74 -19.58
N ARG A 125 -1.97 56.52 -19.50
CA ARG A 125 -2.56 55.38 -18.77
C ARG A 125 -2.30 54.04 -19.48
N SER A 126 -2.27 54.02 -20.81
CA SER A 126 -1.99 52.82 -21.60
C SER A 126 -0.56 52.30 -21.38
N LEU A 127 0.41 53.20 -21.25
CA LEU A 127 1.81 52.83 -20.96
C LEU A 127 2.00 52.30 -19.53
N THR A 128 1.27 52.84 -18.55
CA THR A 128 1.34 52.39 -17.14
C THR A 128 0.63 51.06 -16.87
N HIS A 129 -0.35 50.68 -17.72
CA HIS A 129 -1.04 49.38 -17.63
C HIS A 129 -0.36 48.23 -18.39
N LYS A 130 0.61 48.52 -19.27
CA LYS A 130 1.46 47.50 -19.91
C LYS A 130 2.63 47.13 -19.02
N LYS A 131 2.36 46.70 -17.78
CA LYS A 131 3.38 45.98 -17.01
C LYS A 131 3.54 44.61 -17.65
N ASP A 132 4.76 44.22 -17.99
CA ASP A 132 5.07 42.95 -18.64
C ASP A 132 4.71 41.75 -17.73
N LEU A 133 3.44 41.33 -17.78
CA LEU A 133 2.89 40.22 -17.00
C LEU A 133 3.37 38.86 -17.51
N SER A 134 4.04 38.82 -18.67
CA SER A 134 4.56 37.62 -19.32
C SER A 134 5.42 36.76 -18.39
N GLY A 135 6.29 37.38 -17.59
CA GLY A 135 7.14 36.68 -16.63
C GLY A 135 6.34 36.01 -15.50
N VAL A 136 5.30 36.67 -14.99
CA VAL A 136 4.41 36.10 -13.95
C VAL A 136 3.56 34.97 -14.52
N TYR A 137 3.09 35.09 -15.77
CA TYR A 137 2.38 33.99 -16.42
C TYR A 137 3.30 32.78 -16.61
N ALA A 138 4.57 32.99 -16.99
CA ALA A 138 5.54 31.90 -17.13
C ALA A 138 5.80 31.17 -15.80
N THR A 139 5.99 31.90 -14.69
CA THR A 139 6.18 31.28 -13.37
C THR A 139 4.93 30.55 -12.89
N VAL A 140 3.73 31.11 -13.11
CA VAL A 140 2.46 30.44 -12.80
C VAL A 140 2.28 29.16 -13.61
N THR A 141 2.63 29.17 -14.90
CA THR A 141 2.58 27.95 -15.73
C THR A 141 3.59 26.90 -15.28
N ASP A 142 4.80 27.29 -14.90
CA ASP A 142 5.81 26.37 -14.37
C ASP A 142 5.36 25.73 -13.06
N ILE A 143 4.80 26.51 -12.13
CA ILE A 143 4.26 25.99 -10.87
C ILE A 143 3.09 25.03 -11.13
N ARG A 144 2.18 25.36 -12.06
CA ARG A 144 1.08 24.45 -12.44
C ARG A 144 1.60 23.14 -13.03
N ASN A 145 2.61 23.20 -13.90
CA ASN A 145 3.23 22.01 -14.48
C ASN A 145 3.90 21.15 -13.40
N LYS A 146 4.58 21.77 -12.43
CA LYS A 146 5.16 21.06 -11.27
C LYS A 146 4.08 20.39 -10.43
N ILE A 147 2.97 21.08 -10.14
CA ILE A 147 1.83 20.48 -9.41
C ILE A 147 1.26 19.29 -10.18
N HIS A 148 1.08 19.41 -11.50
CA HIS A 148 0.58 18.31 -12.32
C HIS A 148 1.56 17.13 -12.35
N ALA A 149 2.86 17.37 -12.53
CA ALA A 149 3.88 16.31 -12.50
C ALA A 149 3.85 15.57 -11.16
N ARG A 150 3.82 16.30 -10.04
CA ARG A 150 3.73 15.72 -8.70
C ARG A 150 2.43 14.97 -8.46
N SER A 151 1.31 15.44 -9.01
CA SER A 151 0.01 14.76 -8.93
C SER A 151 0.02 13.42 -9.69
N VAL A 152 0.66 13.37 -10.86
CA VAL A 152 0.86 12.12 -11.62
C VAL A 152 1.80 11.17 -10.88
N GLU A 153 2.93 11.66 -10.36
CA GLU A 153 3.85 10.86 -9.53
C GLU A 153 3.15 10.27 -8.31
N ASN A 154 2.34 11.07 -7.60
CA ASN A 154 1.56 10.61 -6.47
C ASN A 154 0.56 9.51 -6.86
N SER A 155 -0.14 9.68 -7.99
CA SER A 155 -1.06 8.66 -8.52
C SER A 155 -0.33 7.35 -8.87
N GLN A 156 0.87 7.45 -9.46
CA GLN A 156 1.71 6.28 -9.75
C GLN A 156 2.19 5.58 -8.46
N LEU A 157 2.56 6.35 -7.43
CA LEU A 157 2.95 5.79 -6.14
C LEU A 157 1.79 5.05 -5.48
N ILE A 158 0.59 5.62 -5.50
CA ILE A 158 -0.63 4.96 -4.99
C ILE A 158 -0.86 3.63 -5.70
N LEU A 159 -0.76 3.60 -7.05
CA LEU A 159 -0.92 2.36 -7.80
C LEU A 159 0.15 1.30 -7.46
N ARG A 160 1.40 1.71 -7.21
CA ARG A 160 2.46 0.79 -6.77
C ARG A 160 2.17 0.25 -5.37
N VAL A 161 1.67 1.08 -4.46
CA VAL A 161 1.26 0.67 -3.11
C VAL A 161 0.11 -0.32 -3.17
N ASP A 162 -0.92 -0.04 -3.98
CA ASP A 162 -2.06 -0.94 -4.16
C ASP A 162 -1.65 -2.27 -4.77
N ASN A 163 -0.77 -2.26 -5.78
CA ASN A 163 -0.22 -3.47 -6.36
C ASN A 163 0.56 -4.30 -5.33
N ALA A 164 1.45 -3.65 -4.56
CA ALA A 164 2.18 -4.32 -3.49
C ALA A 164 1.26 -4.89 -2.41
N ARG A 165 0.17 -4.19 -2.09
CA ARG A 165 -0.85 -4.68 -1.14
C ARG A 165 -1.57 -5.91 -1.66
N VAL A 166 -2.04 -5.88 -2.91
CA VAL A 166 -2.71 -7.03 -3.54
C VAL A 166 -1.77 -8.23 -3.63
N ALA A 167 -0.50 -8.01 -4.00
CA ALA A 167 0.50 -9.08 -4.01
C ALA A 167 0.74 -9.67 -2.61
N ALA A 168 0.80 -8.84 -1.57
CA ALA A 168 0.92 -9.30 -0.19
C ALA A 168 -0.30 -10.13 0.25
N ASP A 169 -1.51 -9.68 -0.10
CA ASP A 169 -2.75 -10.41 0.18
C ASP A 169 -2.78 -11.76 -0.57
N ASP A 170 -2.31 -11.82 -1.83
CA ASP A 170 -2.19 -13.07 -2.58
C ASP A 170 -1.22 -14.05 -1.90
N PHE A 171 -0.06 -13.57 -1.44
CA PHE A 171 0.89 -14.42 -0.70
C PHE A 171 0.33 -14.88 0.64
N LYS A 172 -0.42 -14.02 1.33
CA LYS A 172 -1.10 -14.39 2.57
C LYS A 172 -2.14 -15.49 2.33
N MET A 173 -2.99 -15.34 1.32
CA MET A 173 -3.97 -16.37 0.96
C MET A 173 -3.30 -17.69 0.59
N LYS A 174 -2.23 -17.65 -0.21
CA LYS A 174 -1.43 -18.85 -0.54
C LYS A 174 -0.85 -19.51 0.71
N PHE A 175 -0.28 -18.73 1.62
CA PHE A 175 0.26 -19.23 2.88
C PHE A 175 -0.83 -19.89 3.74
N GLU A 176 -1.99 -19.26 3.89
CA GLU A 176 -3.12 -19.83 4.63
C GLU A 176 -3.61 -21.14 3.98
N THR A 177 -3.67 -21.22 2.65
CA THR A 177 -4.03 -22.48 1.96
C THR A 177 -3.00 -23.58 2.20
N GLU A 178 -1.71 -23.26 2.15
CA GLU A 178 -0.63 -24.24 2.36
C GLU A 178 -0.60 -24.74 3.80
N VAL A 179 -0.77 -23.84 4.78
CA VAL A 179 -0.88 -24.21 6.20
C VAL A 179 -2.07 -25.13 6.42
N ASN A 180 -3.22 -24.84 5.81
CA ASN A 180 -4.40 -25.70 5.91
C ASN A 180 -4.18 -27.07 5.26
N MET A 181 -3.48 -27.15 4.12
CA MET A 181 -3.11 -28.42 3.50
C MET A 181 -2.14 -29.21 4.37
N ARG A 182 -1.11 -28.56 4.91
CA ARG A 182 -0.16 -29.17 5.85
C ARG A 182 -0.87 -29.73 7.07
N MET A 183 -1.78 -28.98 7.70
CA MET A 183 -2.56 -29.46 8.85
C MET A 183 -3.41 -30.68 8.51
N LYS A 184 -4.04 -30.72 7.32
CA LYS A 184 -4.78 -31.90 6.85
C LYS A 184 -3.87 -33.11 6.68
N MET A 185 -2.72 -32.94 6.04
CA MET A 185 -1.74 -34.01 5.85
C MET A 185 -1.18 -34.51 7.19
N GLU A 186 -0.89 -33.62 8.13
CA GLU A 186 -0.45 -34.01 9.48
C GLU A 186 -1.55 -34.79 10.22
N GLY A 187 -2.80 -34.38 10.08
CA GLY A 187 -3.95 -35.13 10.59
C GLY A 187 -4.08 -36.52 9.98
N ASP A 188 -3.88 -36.64 8.66
CA ASP A 188 -3.89 -37.93 7.96
C ASP A 188 -2.74 -38.84 8.41
N VAL A 189 -1.54 -38.29 8.58
CA VAL A 189 -0.37 -39.03 9.09
C VAL A 189 -0.62 -39.52 10.52
N ALA A 190 -1.17 -38.66 11.39
CA ALA A 190 -1.54 -39.05 12.75
C ALA A 190 -2.59 -40.17 12.76
N ARG A 191 -3.62 -40.08 11.90
CA ARG A 191 -4.63 -41.14 11.73
C ARG A 191 -4.00 -42.44 11.25
N LEU A 192 -3.13 -42.40 10.25
CA LEU A 192 -2.45 -43.58 9.72
C LEU A 192 -1.53 -44.25 10.76
N ARG A 193 -0.85 -43.46 11.60
CA ARG A 193 -0.11 -44.00 12.75
C ARG A 193 -1.02 -44.74 13.72
N GLY A 194 -2.19 -44.17 14.07
CA GLY A 194 -3.17 -44.86 14.90
C GLY A 194 -3.68 -46.17 14.28
N VAL A 195 -3.89 -46.20 12.95
CA VAL A 195 -4.25 -47.44 12.24
C VAL A 195 -3.10 -48.47 12.31
N LEU A 196 -1.85 -48.05 12.13
CA LEU A 196 -0.69 -48.93 12.25
C LEU A 196 -0.55 -49.53 13.66
N ASP A 197 -0.77 -48.71 14.70
CA ASP A 197 -0.76 -49.16 16.08
C ASP A 197 -1.88 -50.19 16.33
N SER A 198 -3.10 -49.92 15.83
CA SER A 198 -4.21 -50.88 15.92
C SER A 198 -3.91 -52.19 15.20
N PHE A 199 -3.30 -52.15 14.02
CA PHE A 199 -2.89 -53.35 13.28
C PHE A 199 -1.81 -54.12 14.04
N THR A 200 -0.85 -53.41 14.65
CA THR A 200 0.20 -54.00 15.47
C THR A 200 -0.36 -54.73 16.69
N LEU A 201 -1.37 -54.17 17.36
CA LEU A 201 -2.10 -54.84 18.44
C LEU A 201 -2.81 -56.11 17.94
N THR A 202 -3.58 -56.02 16.85
CA THR A 202 -4.27 -57.19 16.29
C THR A 202 -3.32 -58.29 15.85
N ARG A 203 -2.14 -57.93 15.32
CA ARG A 203 -1.08 -58.90 14.99
C ARG A 203 -0.59 -59.61 16.25
N GLY A 204 -0.32 -58.87 17.33
CA GLY A 204 0.08 -59.45 18.61
C GLY A 204 -0.98 -60.39 19.18
N ASP A 205 -2.27 -60.02 19.10
CA ASP A 205 -3.38 -60.87 19.54
C ASP A 205 -3.46 -62.19 18.74
N LEU A 206 -3.25 -62.13 17.43
CA LEU A 206 -3.22 -63.31 16.57
C LEU A 206 -1.99 -64.18 16.81
N GLU A 207 -0.82 -63.56 17.02
CA GLU A 207 0.41 -64.28 17.40
C GLU A 207 0.23 -65.04 18.72
N MET A 208 -0.40 -64.42 19.71
CA MET A 208 -0.74 -65.07 20.98
C MET A 208 -1.72 -66.25 20.79
N GLN A 209 -2.74 -66.10 19.94
CA GLN A 209 -3.67 -67.19 19.62
C GLN A 209 -2.96 -68.35 18.92
N ILE A 210 -2.07 -68.06 17.97
CA ILE A 210 -1.26 -69.08 17.27
C ILE A 210 -0.40 -69.83 18.26
N GLU A 211 0.28 -69.13 19.17
CA GLU A 211 1.15 -69.77 20.16
C GLU A 211 0.33 -70.64 21.12
N GLY A 212 -0.81 -70.15 21.62
CA GLY A 212 -1.71 -70.96 22.43
C GLY A 212 -2.27 -72.20 21.72
N LEU A 213 -2.50 -72.14 20.41
CA LEU A 213 -2.90 -73.31 19.61
C LEU A 213 -1.73 -74.30 19.42
N LYS A 214 -0.50 -73.82 19.23
CA LYS A 214 0.69 -74.68 19.18
C LYS A 214 0.92 -75.39 20.51
N GLU A 215 0.81 -74.68 21.63
CA GLU A 215 0.92 -75.27 22.97
C GLU A 215 -0.12 -76.38 23.16
N LYS A 216 -1.38 -76.14 22.78
CA LYS A 216 -2.44 -77.16 22.81
C LYS A 216 -2.13 -78.37 21.92
N LEU A 217 -1.56 -78.14 20.73
CA LEU A 217 -1.17 -79.22 19.82
C LEU A 217 -0.05 -80.08 20.40
N VAL A 218 0.98 -79.44 21.00
CA VAL A 218 2.06 -80.14 21.70
C VAL A 218 1.51 -80.94 22.88
N TYR A 219 0.60 -80.35 23.66
CA TYR A 219 -0.07 -81.03 24.77
C TYR A 219 -0.85 -82.27 24.31
N LEU A 220 -1.66 -82.15 23.24
CA LEU A 220 -2.40 -83.29 22.68
C LEU A 220 -1.48 -84.39 22.15
N ARG A 221 -0.40 -84.03 21.45
CA ARG A 221 0.58 -85.01 20.95
C ARG A 221 1.22 -85.78 22.09
N LYS A 222 1.65 -85.07 23.14
CA LYS A 222 2.23 -85.69 24.33
C LYS A 222 1.23 -86.64 25.01
N ASN A 223 -0.02 -86.20 25.19
CA ASN A 223 -1.06 -87.06 25.77
C ASN A 223 -1.30 -88.32 24.92
N HIS A 224 -1.39 -88.17 23.60
CA HIS A 224 -1.54 -89.32 22.69
C HIS A 224 -0.34 -90.27 22.75
N GLU A 225 0.89 -89.75 22.81
CA GLU A 225 2.10 -90.56 22.93
C GLU A 225 2.12 -91.36 24.24
N GLU A 226 1.73 -90.73 25.35
CA GLU A 226 1.58 -91.39 26.65
C GLU A 226 0.49 -92.47 26.63
N GLU A 227 -0.67 -92.21 26.02
CA GLU A 227 -1.75 -93.20 25.83
C GLU A 227 -1.32 -94.37 24.94
N MET A 228 -0.65 -94.09 23.82
CA MET A 228 -0.12 -95.12 22.91
C MET A 228 0.96 -95.97 23.59
N HIS A 229 1.81 -95.36 24.41
CA HIS A 229 2.79 -96.08 25.21
C HIS A 229 2.08 -97.03 26.19
N LEU A 230 1.05 -96.55 26.90
CA LEU A 230 0.26 -97.36 27.82
C LEU A 230 -0.45 -98.52 27.11
N MET A 231 -1.04 -98.28 25.94
CA MET A 231 -1.69 -99.32 25.12
C MET A 231 -0.68 -100.35 24.58
N ARG A 232 0.52 -99.91 24.14
CA ARG A 232 1.58 -100.81 23.69
C ARG A 232 2.09 -101.68 24.84
N THR A 233 2.20 -101.13 26.05
CA THR A 233 2.53 -101.91 27.24
C THR A 233 1.43 -102.91 27.60
N GLN A 234 0.15 -102.60 27.35
CA GLN A 234 -0.96 -103.57 27.50
C GLN A 234 -1.01 -104.64 26.41
N GLN A 235 -0.58 -104.34 25.19
CA GLN A 235 -0.67 -105.25 24.03
C GLN A 235 0.60 -106.09 23.77
N CYS A 236 1.65 -105.99 24.61
CA CYS A 236 2.83 -106.85 24.48
C CYS A 236 2.56 -108.26 25.06
N GLY A 237 1.70 -108.99 24.35
CA GLY A 237 1.38 -110.40 24.56
C GLY A 237 1.44 -111.14 23.23
N ALA A 238 2.65 -111.61 22.91
CA ALA A 238 2.94 -112.82 22.14
C ALA A 238 2.88 -112.84 20.59
N VAL A 239 3.78 -113.71 20.10
CA VAL A 239 3.71 -114.57 18.91
C VAL A 239 4.41 -114.05 17.63
N ASN A 240 5.70 -114.34 17.55
CA ASN A 240 6.42 -114.54 16.29
C ASN A 240 6.16 -115.99 15.82
N VAL A 241 5.52 -116.18 14.66
CA VAL A 241 5.31 -117.50 14.03
C VAL A 241 5.82 -117.46 12.60
N GLU A 242 6.95 -118.13 12.40
CA GLU A 242 7.46 -118.53 11.09
C GLU A 242 6.64 -119.73 10.62
N MET A 243 6.05 -119.64 9.42
CA MET A 243 5.31 -120.75 8.81
C MET A 243 5.87 -120.98 7.40
N ASP A 244 6.61 -122.07 7.28
CA ASP A 244 7.07 -122.68 6.04
C ASP A 244 5.89 -123.40 5.36
N CYS A 245 5.66 -123.16 4.07
CA CYS A 245 4.70 -123.89 3.24
C CYS A 245 5.12 -123.83 1.76
N ALA A 246 5.76 -124.90 1.30
CA ALA A 246 6.01 -125.19 -0.09
C ALA A 246 4.69 -125.51 -0.84
N SER A 247 4.40 -124.76 -1.90
CA SER A 247 3.54 -125.25 -2.98
C SER A 247 4.05 -124.70 -4.31
N SER A 248 4.32 -125.60 -5.26
CA SER A 248 4.87 -125.30 -6.58
C SER A 248 3.79 -124.69 -7.48
N VAL A 249 3.61 -123.38 -7.35
CA VAL A 249 3.16 -122.52 -8.44
C VAL A 249 4.40 -122.14 -9.25
N ASP A 250 4.29 -121.93 -10.56
CA ASP A 250 5.40 -121.54 -11.46
C ASP A 250 5.99 -120.19 -11.03
N MET A 251 6.85 -120.24 -10.01
CA MET A 251 7.34 -119.08 -9.26
C MET A 251 8.13 -118.14 -10.15
N SER A 252 8.75 -118.64 -11.23
CA SER A 252 9.43 -117.78 -12.19
C SER A 252 8.49 -116.79 -12.86
N LYS A 253 7.26 -117.17 -13.23
CA LYS A 253 6.30 -116.23 -13.84
C LYS A 253 5.75 -115.22 -12.84
N VAL A 254 5.39 -115.66 -11.63
CA VAL A 254 4.88 -114.76 -10.59
C VAL A 254 5.97 -113.81 -10.09
N LEU A 255 7.22 -114.27 -9.98
CA LEU A 255 8.37 -113.42 -9.64
C LEU A 255 8.69 -112.43 -10.76
N GLU A 256 8.59 -112.81 -12.03
CA GLU A 256 8.80 -111.91 -13.17
C GLU A 256 7.68 -110.86 -13.28
N GLU A 257 6.42 -111.24 -13.03
CA GLU A 257 5.28 -110.32 -13.00
C GLU A 257 5.34 -109.37 -11.79
N MET A 258 5.74 -109.85 -10.61
CA MET A 258 6.04 -108.99 -9.47
C MET A 258 7.21 -108.05 -9.76
N ARG A 259 8.30 -108.56 -10.35
CA ARG A 259 9.47 -107.75 -10.71
C ARG A 259 9.10 -106.63 -11.68
N THR A 260 8.36 -106.94 -12.74
CA THR A 260 7.90 -105.93 -13.72
C THR A 260 6.95 -104.91 -13.09
N GLN A 261 6.08 -105.29 -12.17
CA GLN A 261 5.26 -104.33 -11.41
C GLN A 261 6.10 -103.44 -10.48
N TYR A 262 7.08 -104.00 -9.76
CA TYR A 262 7.98 -103.23 -8.91
C TYR A 262 8.87 -102.29 -9.73
N GLU A 263 9.46 -102.77 -10.84
CA GLU A 263 10.24 -101.93 -11.76
C GLU A 263 9.38 -100.82 -12.37
N GLY A 264 8.12 -101.11 -12.74
CA GLY A 264 7.17 -100.11 -13.21
C GLY A 264 6.81 -99.08 -12.14
N MET A 265 6.61 -99.50 -10.89
CA MET A 265 6.30 -98.62 -9.76
C MET A 265 7.50 -97.77 -9.36
N VAL A 266 8.72 -98.32 -9.37
CA VAL A 266 9.97 -97.57 -9.13
C VAL A 266 10.21 -96.55 -10.25
N ALA A 267 10.04 -96.95 -11.52
CA ALA A 267 10.18 -96.04 -12.66
C ALA A 267 9.11 -94.93 -12.64
N LYS A 268 7.88 -95.25 -12.23
CA LYS A 268 6.82 -94.25 -12.04
C LYS A 268 7.16 -93.30 -10.88
N ASN A 269 7.58 -93.83 -9.74
CA ASN A 269 7.97 -93.02 -8.58
C ASN A 269 9.16 -92.10 -8.88
N GLN A 270 10.19 -92.58 -9.60
CA GLN A 270 11.30 -91.73 -10.06
C GLN A 270 10.82 -90.61 -10.99
N ARG A 271 9.93 -90.93 -11.93
CA ARG A 271 9.40 -89.94 -12.89
C ARG A 271 8.51 -88.89 -12.18
N ASP A 272 7.70 -89.31 -11.22
CA ASP A 272 6.85 -88.41 -10.44
C ASP A 272 7.67 -87.55 -9.47
N ALA A 273 8.71 -88.11 -8.83
CA ALA A 273 9.66 -87.35 -8.02
C ALA A 273 10.43 -86.32 -8.87
N ALA A 274 10.91 -86.70 -10.06
CA ALA A 274 11.61 -85.79 -10.97
C ALA A 274 10.70 -84.63 -11.40
N LYS A 275 9.45 -84.91 -11.81
CA LYS A 275 8.46 -83.88 -12.13
C LYS A 275 8.14 -82.97 -10.95
N TRP A 276 8.05 -83.53 -9.75
CA TRP A 276 7.81 -82.76 -8.53
C TRP A 276 8.98 -81.82 -8.21
N PHE A 277 10.22 -82.32 -8.31
CA PHE A 277 11.41 -81.49 -8.14
C PHE A 277 11.51 -80.40 -9.21
N GLU A 278 11.25 -80.74 -10.47
CA GLU A 278 11.30 -79.78 -11.57
C GLU A 278 10.26 -78.67 -11.39
N SER A 279 9.03 -79.02 -11.01
CA SER A 279 8.00 -78.02 -10.69
C SER A 279 8.39 -77.13 -9.50
N LYS A 280 9.03 -77.70 -8.45
CA LYS A 280 9.52 -76.90 -7.32
C LYS A 280 10.66 -75.97 -7.70
N VAL A 281 11.60 -76.44 -8.53
CA VAL A 281 12.70 -75.63 -9.06
C VAL A 281 12.16 -74.51 -9.94
N GLU A 282 11.17 -74.78 -10.80
CA GLU A 282 10.54 -73.76 -11.65
C GLU A 282 9.84 -72.68 -10.82
N VAL A 283 9.08 -73.06 -9.79
CA VAL A 283 8.44 -72.10 -8.88
C VAL A 283 9.49 -71.26 -8.15
N LEU A 284 10.54 -71.87 -7.60
CA LEU A 284 11.64 -71.14 -6.95
C LEU A 284 12.36 -70.21 -7.93
N GLN A 285 12.62 -70.67 -9.15
CA GLN A 285 13.25 -69.86 -10.19
C GLN A 285 12.37 -68.66 -10.54
N SER A 286 11.06 -68.85 -10.72
CA SER A 286 10.12 -67.77 -10.96
C SER A 286 10.12 -66.75 -9.81
N GLN A 287 10.10 -67.21 -8.55
CA GLN A 287 10.14 -66.37 -7.37
C GLN A 287 11.46 -65.60 -7.22
N ILE A 288 12.59 -66.24 -7.58
CA ILE A 288 13.90 -65.57 -7.61
C ILE A 288 13.89 -64.49 -8.69
N THR A 289 13.32 -64.74 -9.87
CA THR A 289 13.23 -63.72 -10.92
C THR A 289 12.36 -62.53 -10.52
N THR A 290 11.19 -62.76 -9.92
CA THR A 290 10.32 -61.67 -9.44
C THR A 290 10.99 -60.88 -8.33
N SER A 291 11.52 -61.55 -7.31
CA SER A 291 12.27 -60.91 -6.22
C SER A 291 13.47 -60.11 -6.74
N THR A 292 14.22 -60.65 -7.70
CA THR A 292 15.34 -59.93 -8.34
C THR A 292 14.87 -58.69 -9.09
N THR A 293 13.74 -58.76 -9.80
CA THR A 293 13.18 -57.60 -10.51
C THR A 293 12.69 -56.53 -9.55
N GLU A 294 12.01 -56.92 -8.47
CA GLU A 294 11.54 -56.00 -7.42
C GLU A 294 12.72 -55.29 -6.75
N VAL A 295 13.77 -56.03 -6.38
CA VAL A 295 14.99 -55.45 -5.81
C VAL A 295 15.63 -54.46 -6.78
N LYS A 296 15.73 -54.79 -8.08
CA LYS A 296 16.26 -53.87 -9.10
C LYS A 296 15.40 -52.61 -9.26
N THR A 297 14.08 -52.74 -9.23
CA THR A 297 13.17 -51.57 -9.31
C THR A 297 13.25 -50.70 -8.06
N SER A 298 13.33 -51.29 -6.87
CA SER A 298 13.51 -50.55 -5.63
C SER A 298 14.87 -49.84 -5.61
N GLN A 299 15.93 -50.51 -6.06
CA GLN A 299 17.25 -49.91 -6.21
C GLN A 299 17.22 -48.71 -7.18
N SER A 300 16.57 -48.83 -8.33
CA SER A 300 16.46 -47.72 -9.29
C SER A 300 15.66 -46.54 -8.71
N GLN A 301 14.53 -46.81 -8.04
CA GLN A 301 13.74 -45.80 -7.33
C GLN A 301 14.57 -45.06 -6.27
N VAL A 302 15.32 -45.78 -5.43
CA VAL A 302 16.21 -45.18 -4.43
C VAL A 302 17.28 -44.31 -5.09
N THR A 303 17.89 -44.75 -6.20
CA THR A 303 18.88 -43.91 -6.91
C THR A 303 18.26 -42.67 -7.52
N ASN A 304 17.03 -42.75 -8.05
CA ASN A 304 16.32 -41.60 -8.60
C ASN A 304 15.92 -40.60 -7.51
N LEU A 305 15.42 -41.08 -6.37
CA LEU A 305 15.13 -40.23 -5.21
C LEU A 305 16.38 -39.54 -4.70
N LYS A 306 17.53 -40.22 -4.64
CA LYS A 306 18.82 -39.61 -4.29
C LYS A 306 19.24 -38.52 -5.27
N ARG A 307 19.10 -38.74 -6.58
CA ARG A 307 19.40 -37.71 -7.60
C ARG A 307 18.47 -36.50 -7.47
N ASN A 308 17.17 -36.73 -7.28
CA ASN A 308 16.20 -35.65 -7.10
C ASN A 308 16.50 -34.85 -5.83
N PHE A 309 16.81 -35.52 -4.73
CA PHE A 309 17.20 -34.87 -3.48
C PHE A 309 18.44 -34.00 -3.66
N GLN A 310 19.50 -34.52 -4.31
CA GLN A 310 20.70 -33.72 -4.62
C GLN A 310 20.40 -32.52 -5.52
N SER A 311 19.51 -32.68 -6.52
CA SER A 311 19.09 -31.58 -7.38
C SER A 311 18.37 -30.48 -6.58
N LEU A 312 17.45 -30.88 -5.68
CA LEU A 312 16.73 -29.97 -4.78
C LEU A 312 17.67 -29.29 -3.79
N GLU A 313 18.67 -29.99 -3.26
CA GLU A 313 19.70 -29.38 -2.39
C GLU A 313 20.52 -28.32 -3.13
N ILE A 314 20.89 -28.58 -4.39
CA ILE A 314 21.62 -27.61 -5.22
C ILE A 314 20.74 -26.40 -5.52
N GLU A 315 19.47 -26.60 -5.84
CA GLU A 315 18.51 -25.51 -6.07
C GLU A 315 18.32 -24.66 -4.80
N LEU A 316 18.14 -25.32 -3.65
CA LEU A 316 18.06 -24.65 -2.35
C LEU A 316 19.33 -23.82 -2.07
N HIS A 317 20.51 -24.38 -2.31
CA HIS A 317 21.76 -23.66 -2.14
C HIS A 317 21.85 -22.45 -3.08
N GLY A 318 21.47 -22.61 -4.35
CA GLY A 318 21.41 -21.52 -5.32
C GLY A 318 20.47 -20.39 -4.90
N LEU A 319 19.28 -20.73 -4.40
CA LEU A 319 18.32 -19.75 -3.86
C LEU A 319 18.86 -19.03 -2.62
N LEU A 320 19.55 -19.74 -1.72
CA LEU A 320 20.19 -19.13 -0.55
C LEU A 320 21.31 -18.15 -0.96
N THR A 321 22.13 -18.51 -1.95
CA THR A 321 23.16 -17.60 -2.50
C THR A 321 22.51 -16.37 -3.15
N GLN A 322 21.45 -16.56 -3.94
CA GLN A 322 20.72 -15.45 -4.57
C GLN A 322 20.11 -14.53 -3.52
N LYS A 323 19.48 -15.08 -2.49
CA LYS A 323 18.95 -14.34 -1.36
C LYS A 323 20.05 -13.49 -0.70
N GLY A 324 21.20 -14.10 -0.38
CA GLY A 324 22.32 -13.39 0.23
C GLY A 324 22.86 -12.25 -0.64
N TYR A 325 22.93 -12.45 -1.97
CA TYR A 325 23.30 -11.38 -2.91
C TYR A 325 22.30 -10.22 -2.89
N LEU A 326 21.00 -10.50 -2.89
CA LEU A 326 19.96 -9.47 -2.85
C LEU A 326 19.97 -8.70 -1.52
N GLU A 327 20.12 -9.40 -0.39
CA GLU A 327 20.26 -8.78 0.94
C GLU A 327 21.48 -7.86 1.01
N GLN A 328 22.63 -8.30 0.49
CA GLN A 328 23.83 -7.47 0.41
C GLN A 328 23.63 -6.25 -0.51
N SER A 329 22.99 -6.45 -1.66
CA SER A 329 22.71 -5.34 -2.60
C SER A 329 21.80 -4.27 -1.97
N VAL A 330 20.78 -4.69 -1.23
CA VAL A 330 19.90 -3.77 -0.48
C VAL A 330 20.68 -3.05 0.61
N ALA A 331 21.53 -3.75 1.35
CA ALA A 331 22.39 -3.15 2.37
C ALA A 331 23.35 -2.11 1.78
N ASP A 332 23.99 -2.42 0.65
CA ASP A 332 24.88 -1.50 -0.06
C ASP A 332 24.14 -0.25 -0.56
N ILE A 333 22.95 -0.43 -1.14
CA ILE A 333 22.11 0.67 -1.62
C ILE A 333 21.68 1.56 -0.45
N ASN A 334 21.20 0.97 0.64
CA ASN A 334 20.80 1.70 1.84
C ASN A 334 21.99 2.45 2.45
N GLY A 335 23.17 1.83 2.50
CA GLY A 335 24.40 2.48 2.97
C GLY A 335 24.78 3.69 2.12
N ARG A 336 24.68 3.58 0.79
CA ARG A 336 24.93 4.71 -0.13
C ARG A 336 23.94 5.85 0.07
N TYR A 337 22.65 5.55 0.14
CA TYR A 337 21.63 6.59 0.36
C TYR A 337 21.73 7.22 1.74
N SER A 338 22.02 6.44 2.79
CA SER A 338 22.26 6.97 4.13
C SER A 338 23.46 7.94 4.14
N SER A 339 24.53 7.61 3.41
CA SER A 339 25.70 8.49 3.28
C SER A 339 25.36 9.78 2.51
N GLN A 340 24.59 9.68 1.42
CA GLN A 340 24.12 10.85 0.67
C GLN A 340 23.20 11.76 1.51
N LEU A 341 22.28 11.17 2.27
CA LEU A 341 21.41 11.91 3.19
C LEU A 341 22.22 12.62 4.28
N SER A 342 23.22 11.94 4.85
CA SER A 342 24.13 12.55 5.82
C SER A 342 24.88 13.75 5.22
N LEU A 343 25.40 13.63 3.99
CA LEU A 343 26.06 14.73 3.30
C LEU A 343 25.12 15.91 3.05
N LEU A 344 23.90 15.64 2.59
CA LEU A 344 22.89 16.68 2.39
C LEU A 344 22.50 17.36 3.70
N GLN A 345 22.38 16.60 4.80
CA GLN A 345 22.10 17.15 6.13
C GLN A 345 23.23 18.09 6.59
N VAL A 346 24.49 17.70 6.38
CA VAL A 346 25.64 18.58 6.68
C VAL A 346 25.57 19.87 5.87
N HIS A 347 25.20 19.80 4.59
CA HIS A 347 25.06 20.99 3.75
C HIS A 347 23.90 21.89 4.21
N ILE A 348 22.76 21.31 4.59
CA ILE A 348 21.63 22.06 5.17
C ILE A 348 22.08 22.76 6.45
N ASN A 349 22.71 22.04 7.37
CA ASN A 349 23.19 22.62 8.64
C ASN A 349 24.16 23.79 8.40
N SER A 350 25.06 23.66 7.41
CA SER A 350 25.97 24.76 7.03
C SER A 350 25.23 26.00 6.53
N MET A 351 24.21 25.82 5.68
CA MET A 351 23.41 26.95 5.19
C MET A 351 22.54 27.57 6.30
N GLU A 352 22.00 26.75 7.20
CA GLU A 352 21.27 27.24 8.38
C GLU A 352 22.17 28.06 9.30
N GLU A 353 23.42 27.63 9.51
CA GLU A 353 24.42 28.37 10.28
C GLU A 353 24.76 29.71 9.62
N GLU A 354 24.98 29.74 8.29
CA GLU A 354 25.20 30.97 7.53
C GLU A 354 24.01 31.94 7.64
N LEU A 355 22.77 31.44 7.53
CA LEU A 355 21.56 32.24 7.71
C LEU A 355 21.44 32.78 9.13
N GLN A 356 21.78 31.98 10.14
CA GLN A 356 21.77 32.43 11.53
C GLN A 356 22.82 33.52 11.76
N GLN A 357 24.02 33.36 11.21
CA GLN A 357 25.07 34.36 11.29
C GLN A 357 24.66 35.68 10.62
N LEU A 358 24.01 35.63 9.45
CA LEU A 358 23.50 36.81 8.75
C LEU A 358 22.42 37.52 9.57
N ASN A 359 21.49 36.77 10.18
CA ASN A 359 20.45 37.35 11.04
C ASN A 359 21.04 38.07 12.25
N VAL A 360 22.05 37.48 12.90
CA VAL A 360 22.77 38.12 14.01
C VAL A 360 23.46 39.41 13.53
N SER A 361 24.11 39.38 12.36
CA SER A 361 24.76 40.56 11.78
C SER A 361 23.75 41.68 11.45
N ILE A 362 22.58 41.36 10.88
CA ILE A 362 21.50 42.32 10.62
C ILE A 362 20.99 42.93 11.93
N GLN A 363 20.78 42.10 12.95
CA GLN A 363 20.33 42.57 14.26
C GLN A 363 21.35 43.51 14.91
N GLN A 364 22.64 43.17 14.81
CA GLN A 364 23.72 44.04 15.26
C GLN A 364 23.70 45.37 14.51
N GLN A 365 23.63 45.34 13.17
CA GLN A 365 23.61 46.56 12.35
C GLN A 365 22.38 47.44 12.67
N ALA A 366 21.22 46.83 12.90
CA ALA A 366 20.01 47.55 13.33
C ALA A 366 20.21 48.25 14.68
N SER A 367 20.89 47.61 15.64
CA SER A 367 21.22 48.21 16.93
C SER A 367 22.20 49.38 16.79
N GLU A 368 23.21 49.26 15.93
CA GLU A 368 24.17 50.33 15.64
C GLU A 368 23.48 51.52 14.97
N TYR A 369 22.57 51.28 14.02
CA TYR A 369 21.75 52.33 13.41
C TYR A 369 20.84 53.04 14.42
N GLN A 370 20.26 52.31 15.37
CA GLN A 370 19.45 52.91 16.43
C GLN A 370 20.28 53.85 17.31
N ILE A 371 21.47 53.41 17.72
CA ILE A 371 22.40 54.26 18.49
C ILE A 371 22.78 55.52 17.70
N LEU A 372 23.08 55.37 16.41
CA LEU A 372 23.42 56.50 15.55
C LEU A 372 22.25 57.48 15.39
N LEU A 373 21.03 56.96 15.25
CA LEU A 373 19.82 57.76 15.19
C LEU A 373 19.61 58.56 16.48
N ASP A 374 19.80 57.94 17.65
CA ASP A 374 19.68 58.60 18.95
C ASP A 374 20.71 59.74 19.10
N ILE A 375 21.96 59.51 18.69
CA ILE A 375 23.02 60.54 18.67
C ILE A 375 22.62 61.68 17.72
N LYS A 376 22.14 61.34 16.51
CA LYS A 376 21.70 62.34 15.53
C LYS A 376 20.56 63.18 16.09
N MET A 377 19.57 62.56 16.73
CA MET A 377 18.47 63.29 17.38
C MET A 377 18.98 64.23 18.47
N ARG A 378 19.95 63.81 19.29
CA ARG A 378 20.58 64.69 20.30
C ARG A 378 21.28 65.89 19.65
N LEU A 379 22.08 65.67 18.61
CA LEU A 379 22.77 66.74 17.89
C LEU A 379 21.79 67.72 17.24
N GLU A 380 20.70 67.23 16.65
CA GLU A 380 19.65 68.10 16.07
C GLU A 380 18.98 68.98 17.13
N MET A 381 18.76 68.47 18.35
CA MET A 381 18.27 69.28 19.47
C MET A 381 19.29 70.35 19.89
N GLU A 382 20.58 70.00 19.98
CA GLU A 382 21.65 70.97 20.29
C GLU A 382 21.74 72.07 19.23
N ILE A 383 21.67 71.72 17.94
CA ILE A 383 21.63 72.69 16.84
C ILE A 383 20.40 73.60 16.92
N ALA A 384 19.22 73.05 17.22
CA ALA A 384 18.01 73.84 17.40
C ALA A 384 18.14 74.85 18.54
N GLU A 385 18.75 74.44 19.65
CA GLU A 385 19.03 75.32 20.78
C GLU A 385 20.08 76.38 20.43
N TYR A 386 21.15 76.01 19.72
CA TYR A 386 22.13 76.99 19.22
C TYR A 386 21.48 78.02 18.28
N ARG A 387 20.57 77.60 17.39
CA ARG A 387 19.80 78.53 16.54
C ARG A 387 18.93 79.47 17.37
N ARG A 388 18.22 78.94 18.37
CA ARG A 388 17.40 79.74 19.31
C ARG A 388 18.23 80.81 20.02
N LEU A 389 19.44 80.47 20.47
CA LEU A 389 20.35 81.40 21.13
C LEU A 389 20.94 82.44 20.18
N LEU A 390 21.25 82.07 18.92
CA LEU A 390 21.75 83.00 17.90
C LEU A 390 20.68 83.98 17.41
N ASP A 391 19.42 83.54 17.31
CA ASP A 391 18.31 84.39 16.88
C ASP A 391 17.93 85.46 17.93
N GLY A 392 18.56 85.43 19.11
CA GLY A 392 18.33 86.35 20.20
C GLY A 392 16.96 86.13 20.86
N GLU A 393 16.91 86.13 22.18
CA GLU A 393 15.63 86.05 22.88
C GLU A 393 14.73 87.24 22.52
N GLY A 394 13.72 86.97 21.68
CA GLY A 394 12.52 87.77 21.53
C GLY A 394 12.53 88.74 20.36
N LEU A 395 11.79 88.39 19.29
CA LEU A 395 10.64 89.13 18.77
C LEU A 395 10.29 88.65 17.34
N SER A 396 9.29 87.78 17.22
CA SER A 396 8.17 88.03 16.30
C SER A 396 7.11 86.94 16.45
N LYS A 397 5.87 87.37 16.67
CA LYS A 397 4.69 86.51 16.60
C LYS A 397 4.35 86.26 15.12
N HIS A 398 4.13 84.98 14.81
CA HIS A 398 3.27 84.44 13.75
C HIS A 398 3.75 84.47 12.28
N VAL A 399 3.51 83.31 11.64
CA VAL A 399 3.52 82.98 10.19
C VAL A 399 4.96 82.80 9.63
N GLU A 400 5.42 81.64 9.13
CA GLU A 400 4.80 80.73 8.17
C GLU A 400 5.13 79.25 8.41
N THR A 401 4.08 78.45 8.27
CA THR A 401 4.05 77.03 8.00
C THR A 401 5.00 76.65 6.86
N ARG A 402 6.08 75.92 7.16
CA ARG A 402 6.71 75.05 6.16
C ARG A 402 6.76 73.64 6.71
N GLN A 403 5.60 72.99 6.61
CA GLN A 403 5.52 71.54 6.60
C GLN A 403 6.33 71.03 5.40
N GLU A 404 7.62 70.82 5.56
CA GLU A 404 8.29 69.81 4.76
C GLU A 404 7.85 68.46 5.31
N VAL A 405 6.81 67.93 4.66
CA VAL A 405 6.36 66.54 4.79
C VAL A 405 7.52 65.65 4.34
N ARG A 406 8.50 65.41 5.22
CA ARG A 406 9.28 64.18 5.14
C ARG A 406 8.38 63.11 5.71
N LYS A 407 7.77 62.37 4.79
CA LYS A 407 7.16 61.05 5.00
C LYS A 407 8.06 60.26 5.97
N VAL A 408 7.73 60.32 7.26
CA VAL A 408 8.14 59.29 8.20
C VAL A 408 7.26 58.12 7.80
N ILE A 409 7.80 57.26 6.92
CA ILE A 409 7.28 55.90 6.83
C ILE A 409 7.70 55.29 8.15
N VAL A 410 6.85 55.47 9.17
CA VAL A 410 6.80 54.57 10.30
C VAL A 410 6.40 53.26 9.66
N VAL A 411 7.40 52.44 9.30
CA VAL A 411 7.15 51.02 9.15
C VAL A 411 6.94 50.56 10.59
N GLU A 412 5.71 50.75 11.05
CA GLU A 412 5.16 49.98 12.14
C GLU A 412 5.18 48.54 11.61
N LYS A 413 6.33 47.87 11.78
CA LYS A 413 6.34 46.42 11.84
C LYS A 413 5.60 46.10 13.13
N VAL A 414 4.27 46.10 13.00
CA VAL A 414 3.37 45.33 13.85
C VAL A 414 4.05 43.98 13.98
N HIS A 415 4.64 43.72 15.16
CA HIS A 415 4.91 42.37 15.57
C HIS A 415 3.53 41.78 15.85
N GLU A 416 2.83 41.39 14.78
CA GLU A 416 1.77 40.42 14.87
C GLU A 416 2.50 39.11 15.23
N VAL A 417 2.71 38.94 16.53
CA VAL A 417 2.84 37.62 17.11
C VAL A 417 1.47 37.00 16.91
N GLN A 418 1.25 36.45 15.72
CA GLN A 418 0.14 35.55 15.50
C GLN A 418 0.43 34.35 16.39
N GLN A 419 -0.22 34.32 17.55
CA GLN A 419 -0.44 33.07 18.27
C GLN A 419 -1.06 32.13 17.24
N VAL A 420 -0.26 31.19 16.76
CA VAL A 420 -0.76 30.03 16.02
C VAL A 420 -1.56 29.24 17.03
N GLN A 421 -2.83 29.62 17.17
CA GLN A 421 -3.83 28.75 17.74
C GLN A 421 -4.01 27.65 16.71
N GLU A 422 -3.46 26.48 17.03
CA GLU A 422 -3.62 25.24 16.29
C GLU A 422 -5.11 24.89 16.29
N VAL A 423 -5.85 25.43 15.32
CA VAL A 423 -7.18 24.93 14.96
C VAL A 423 -6.89 23.72 14.09
N VAL A 424 -7.01 22.54 14.70
CA VAL A 424 -7.13 21.28 13.98
C VAL A 424 -8.38 21.40 13.12
N GLU A 425 -8.23 21.77 11.85
CA GLU A 425 -9.26 21.55 10.85
C GLU A 425 -9.42 20.03 10.70
N GLU A 426 -10.51 19.53 11.25
CA GLU A 426 -10.97 18.17 11.04
C GLU A 426 -11.25 17.99 9.54
N TYR A 427 -10.26 17.45 8.82
CA TYR A 427 -10.40 17.03 7.44
C TYR A 427 -11.47 15.93 7.40
N ASN A 428 -12.66 16.28 6.92
CA ASN A 428 -13.74 15.32 6.70
C ASN A 428 -13.70 14.88 5.23
N PRO A 429 -13.12 13.71 4.88
CA PRO A 429 -13.11 13.24 3.51
C PRO A 429 -14.51 12.74 3.17
N HIS A 430 -15.21 13.43 2.27
CA HIS A 430 -16.40 12.84 1.66
C HIS A 430 -15.94 11.71 0.75
N MET A 431 -15.96 10.48 1.27
CA MET A 431 -15.52 9.29 0.55
C MET A 431 -16.60 8.87 -0.45
N GLN A 432 -16.38 9.16 -1.73
CA GLN A 432 -17.24 8.64 -2.80
C GLN A 432 -16.77 7.24 -3.21
N LYS A 433 -17.60 6.23 -2.99
CA LYS A 433 -17.33 4.88 -3.47
C LYS A 433 -17.85 4.76 -4.91
N ARG A 434 -16.94 4.63 -5.87
CA ARG A 434 -17.28 4.27 -7.25
C ARG A 434 -17.12 2.78 -7.45
N VAL A 435 -18.22 2.08 -7.70
CA VAL A 435 -18.20 0.67 -8.07
C VAL A 435 -18.35 0.59 -9.58
N ARG A 436 -17.31 0.09 -10.24
CA ARG A 436 -17.31 -0.21 -11.68
C ARG A 436 -17.54 -1.70 -11.86
N VAL A 437 -18.65 -2.08 -12.46
CA VAL A 437 -18.93 -3.48 -12.81
C VAL A 437 -18.67 -3.62 -14.29
N ILE A 438 -17.68 -4.44 -14.62
CA ILE A 438 -17.32 -4.78 -16.00
C ILE A 438 -17.86 -6.18 -16.26
N VAL A 439 -18.82 -6.29 -17.17
CA VAL A 439 -19.35 -7.57 -17.62
C VAL A 439 -18.72 -7.87 -18.97
N GLU A 440 -17.89 -8.91 -19.01
CA GLU A 440 -17.28 -9.43 -20.23
C GLU A 440 -17.99 -10.71 -20.65
N GLU A 441 -18.49 -10.73 -21.88
CA GLU A 441 -19.07 -11.94 -22.47
C GLU A 441 -17.96 -12.70 -23.23
N MET A 442 -17.71 -13.93 -22.79
CA MET A 442 -16.64 -14.80 -23.31
C MET A 442 -17.23 -15.92 -24.15
N VAL A 443 -16.77 -16.06 -25.40
CA VAL A 443 -17.03 -17.23 -26.24
C VAL A 443 -15.69 -17.75 -26.75
N ASP A 444 -15.43 -19.04 -26.55
CA ASP A 444 -14.17 -19.73 -26.95
C ASP A 444 -12.88 -19.02 -26.50
N GLY A 445 -12.88 -18.48 -25.28
CA GLY A 445 -11.70 -17.87 -24.67
C GLY A 445 -11.29 -16.52 -25.27
N LYS A 446 -12.15 -15.89 -26.09
CA LYS A 446 -11.99 -14.50 -26.55
C LYS A 446 -13.17 -13.65 -26.07
N VAL A 447 -12.87 -12.44 -25.59
CA VAL A 447 -13.87 -11.44 -25.17
C VAL A 447 -14.57 -10.90 -26.42
N VAL A 448 -15.88 -11.12 -26.54
CA VAL A 448 -16.69 -10.69 -27.70
C VAL A 448 -17.37 -9.34 -27.46
N SER A 449 -17.68 -9.01 -26.21
CA SER A 449 -18.18 -7.69 -25.82
C SER A 449 -17.91 -7.37 -24.35
N THR A 450 -17.60 -6.10 -24.07
CA THR A 450 -17.36 -5.56 -22.72
C THR A 450 -18.34 -4.43 -22.47
N SER A 451 -19.17 -4.56 -21.44
CA SER A 451 -20.06 -3.48 -20.97
C SER A 451 -19.62 -3.01 -19.59
N VAL A 452 -19.49 -1.69 -19.41
CA VAL A 452 -19.04 -1.06 -18.17
C VAL A 452 -20.18 -0.22 -17.60
N ASP A 453 -20.62 -0.55 -16.40
CA ASP A 453 -21.62 0.23 -15.67
C ASP A 453 -20.97 0.83 -14.40
N GLU A 454 -21.07 2.14 -14.24
CA GLU A 454 -20.45 2.89 -13.14
C GLU A 454 -21.52 3.48 -12.23
N LYS A 455 -21.57 3.00 -10.98
CA LYS A 455 -22.45 3.56 -9.95
C LYS A 455 -21.62 4.32 -8.92
N VAL A 456 -21.92 5.61 -8.79
CA VAL A 456 -21.33 6.48 -7.77
C VAL A 456 -22.28 6.51 -6.58
N GLN A 457 -21.78 6.14 -5.40
CA GLN A 457 -22.54 6.22 -4.16
C GLN A 457 -21.78 7.11 -3.18
N ASP A 458 -22.42 8.22 -2.81
CA ASP A 458 -21.92 9.13 -1.78
C ASP A 458 -22.10 8.46 -0.41
N MET A 459 -21.00 8.24 0.31
CA MET A 459 -21.06 7.80 1.70
C MET A 459 -20.97 9.04 2.58
N ASN A 460 -22.09 9.35 3.26
CA ASN A 460 -22.15 10.36 4.32
C ASN A 460 -21.40 9.90 5.57
#